data_AF-Q5D8R5-F1
#
_entry.id   AF-Q5D8R5-F1
#
_cell.length_a   1.000
_cell.length_b   1.000
_cell.length_c   1.000
_cell.angle_alpha   90.00
_cell.angle_beta   90.00
_cell.angle_gamma   90.00
#
_symmetry.space_group_name_H-M   'P 1'
#
loop_
_entity.id
_entity.type
_entity.pdbx_description
1 polymer ?
#
loop_
_entity_poly.entity_id
_entity_poly.type
_entity_poly.pdbx_seq_one_letter_code
_entity_poly.pdbx_strand_id
1 'polypeptide(L)'
;MSEEKSVRELLYERYKDYLNISDEDRNRYIKFSKELSTALQSDNPSSLKAAIGNHIYSNPEKLIRMKLLTFPLPPSEELMVRRIMDSCPFKALLSCFGGFVLGGIFGLFSASVDPMSTVHGAETPTTRQVMKEMYSRSLSHAKSFAMIGTLFAGTECALESCRGKSDLLNSTLSGAIVGGGIGFRAGLQACILGAAGFSIFSTAIDYYFRHRN
;
A
#
# COMPACT_ATOMS: atom_id res chain seq x y z
N MET A 1 -1.43 0.13 29.39
CA MET A 1 -1.54 -1.07 30.26
C MET A 1 -2.97 -1.54 30.50
N SER A 2 -3.99 -0.65 30.54
CA SER A 2 -5.41 -1.05 30.65
C SER A 2 -6.00 -1.62 29.35
N GLU A 3 -5.70 -0.99 28.20
CA GLU A 3 -6.15 -1.48 26.88
C GLU A 3 -5.57 -2.83 26.50
N GLU A 4 -4.29 -3.07 26.80
CA GLU A 4 -3.60 -4.31 26.44
C GLU A 4 -4.19 -5.53 27.18
N LYS A 5 -4.67 -5.35 28.41
CA LYS A 5 -5.38 -6.39 29.17
C LYS A 5 -6.74 -6.70 28.56
N SER A 6 -7.49 -5.67 28.17
CA SER A 6 -8.77 -5.80 27.47
C SER A 6 -8.62 -6.57 26.15
N VAL A 7 -7.61 -6.21 25.34
CA VAL A 7 -7.33 -6.90 24.07
C VAL A 7 -6.94 -8.36 24.31
N ARG A 8 -6.13 -8.66 25.32
CA ARG A 8 -5.74 -10.04 25.67
C ARG A 8 -6.92 -10.88 26.16
N GLU A 9 -7.82 -10.32 26.96
CA GLU A 9 -9.05 -11.02 27.38
C GLU A 9 -10.00 -11.26 26.21
N LEU A 10 -10.16 -10.27 25.32
CA LEU A 10 -10.96 -10.42 24.10
C LEU A 10 -10.38 -11.49 23.18
N LEU A 11 -9.05 -11.56 23.04
CA LEU A 11 -8.38 -12.62 22.28
C LEU A 11 -8.54 -13.97 22.99
N TYR A 12 -8.37 -14.04 24.32
CA TYR A 12 -8.49 -15.28 25.07
C TYR A 12 -9.89 -15.89 24.98
N GLU A 13 -10.95 -15.11 25.22
CA GLU A 13 -12.33 -15.57 25.08
C GLU A 13 -12.65 -15.98 23.62
N ARG A 14 -12.08 -15.28 22.63
CA ARG A 14 -12.29 -15.60 21.21
C ARG A 14 -11.52 -16.85 20.75
N TYR A 15 -10.38 -17.18 21.36
CA TYR A 15 -9.56 -18.36 21.03
C TYR A 15 -9.70 -19.51 22.04
N LYS A 16 -10.60 -19.38 23.03
CA LYS A 16 -10.81 -20.36 24.11
C LYS A 16 -11.01 -21.78 23.58
N ASP A 17 -11.79 -21.93 22.52
CA ASP A 17 -12.09 -23.23 21.91
C ASP A 17 -10.89 -23.88 21.18
N TYR A 18 -9.89 -23.08 20.79
CA TYR A 18 -8.62 -23.55 20.23
C TYR A 18 -7.59 -23.82 21.33
N LEU A 19 -7.53 -22.96 22.35
CA LEU A 19 -6.62 -23.10 23.48
C LEU A 19 -6.98 -24.30 24.36
N ASN A 20 -8.26 -24.65 24.45
CA ASN A 20 -8.79 -25.79 25.20
C ASN A 20 -9.06 -27.02 24.31
N ILE A 21 -8.26 -27.21 23.25
CA ILE A 21 -8.40 -28.41 22.41
C ILE A 21 -7.99 -29.65 23.21
N SER A 22 -8.88 -30.65 23.27
CA SER A 22 -8.59 -31.92 23.95
C SER A 22 -7.48 -32.67 23.21
N ASP A 23 -6.58 -33.35 23.94
CA ASP A 23 -5.47 -34.12 23.38
C ASP A 23 -5.95 -35.23 22.41
N GLU A 24 -7.15 -35.78 22.63
CA GLU A 24 -7.78 -36.74 21.72
C GLU A 24 -8.10 -36.13 20.35
N ASP A 25 -8.60 -34.90 20.35
CA ASP A 25 -8.93 -34.18 19.12
C ASP A 25 -7.63 -33.76 18.41
N ARG A 26 -6.59 -33.37 19.15
CA ARG A 26 -5.26 -33.08 18.61
C ARG A 26 -4.66 -34.29 17.89
N ASN A 27 -4.70 -35.47 18.51
CA ASN A 27 -4.21 -36.71 17.89
C ASN A 27 -5.00 -37.09 16.64
N ARG A 28 -6.32 -36.82 16.62
CA ARG A 28 -7.18 -37.02 15.45
C ARG A 28 -6.80 -36.10 14.29
N TYR A 29 -6.53 -34.82 14.54
CA TYR A 29 -6.07 -33.88 13.50
C TYR A 29 -4.71 -34.24 12.93
N ILE A 30 -3.77 -34.70 13.78
CA ILE A 30 -2.45 -35.16 13.33
C ILE A 30 -2.59 -36.37 12.40
N LYS A 31 -3.48 -37.32 12.75
CA LYS A 31 -3.76 -38.49 11.90
C LYS A 31 -4.34 -38.08 10.55
N PHE A 32 -5.35 -37.21 10.55
CA PHE A 32 -5.96 -36.70 9.32
C PHE A 32 -4.98 -35.90 8.47
N SER A 33 -4.15 -35.04 9.07
CA SER A 33 -3.12 -34.27 8.36
C SER A 33 -2.12 -35.18 7.65
N LYS A 34 -1.74 -36.31 8.25
CA LYS A 34 -0.90 -37.31 7.60
C LYS A 34 -1.62 -37.98 6.43
N GLU A 35 -2.85 -38.43 6.63
CA GLU A 35 -3.67 -39.05 5.57
C GLU A 35 -3.90 -38.10 4.38
N LEU A 36 -4.17 -36.82 4.67
CA LEU A 36 -4.36 -35.77 3.67
C LEU A 36 -3.07 -35.45 2.91
N SER A 37 -1.93 -35.37 3.62
CA SER A 37 -0.63 -35.14 2.99
C SER A 37 -0.20 -36.31 2.10
N THR A 38 -0.45 -37.55 2.52
CA THR A 38 -0.19 -38.75 1.72
C THR A 38 -1.11 -38.79 0.50
N ALA A 39 -2.38 -38.42 0.64
CA ALA A 39 -3.31 -38.35 -0.48
C ALA A 39 -2.93 -37.25 -1.48
N LEU A 40 -2.50 -36.06 -1.02
CA LEU A 40 -2.02 -34.97 -1.87
C LEU A 40 -0.76 -35.33 -2.65
N GLN A 41 0.17 -36.08 -2.05
CA GLN A 41 1.38 -36.56 -2.73
C GLN A 41 1.12 -37.66 -3.76
N SER A 42 -0.05 -38.29 -3.72
CA SER A 42 -0.38 -39.43 -4.60
C SER A 42 -0.88 -39.03 -6.00
N ASP A 43 -0.98 -37.73 -6.33
CA ASP A 43 -1.49 -37.17 -7.60
C ASP A 43 -2.83 -37.78 -8.09
N ASN A 44 -3.61 -38.36 -7.18
CA ASN A 44 -4.88 -39.01 -7.47
C ASN A 44 -6.04 -38.26 -6.79
N PRO A 45 -7.02 -37.71 -7.53
CA PRO A 45 -8.13 -36.96 -6.94
C PRO A 45 -9.11 -37.84 -6.16
N SER A 46 -9.15 -39.14 -6.46
CA SER A 46 -10.02 -40.14 -5.82
C SER A 46 -9.56 -40.52 -4.41
N SER A 47 -8.26 -40.66 -4.17
CA SER A 47 -7.68 -40.92 -2.84
C SER A 47 -7.87 -39.72 -1.91
N LEU A 48 -7.73 -38.50 -2.43
CA LEU A 48 -8.02 -37.27 -1.70
C LEU A 48 -9.49 -37.18 -1.30
N LYS A 49 -10.40 -37.46 -2.24
CA LYS A 49 -11.85 -37.46 -1.98
C LYS A 49 -12.24 -38.51 -0.94
N ALA A 50 -11.60 -39.69 -0.96
CA ALA A 50 -11.84 -40.75 0.03
C ALA A 50 -11.31 -40.38 1.42
N ALA A 51 -10.11 -39.79 1.52
CA ALA A 51 -9.53 -39.35 2.79
C ALA A 51 -10.40 -38.26 3.46
N ILE A 52 -10.81 -37.26 2.69
CA ILE A 52 -11.71 -36.20 3.15
C ILE A 52 -13.09 -36.78 3.48
N GLY A 53 -13.66 -37.60 2.61
CA GLY A 53 -14.99 -38.20 2.80
C GLY A 53 -15.08 -39.10 4.03
N ASN A 54 -14.08 -39.96 4.26
CA ASN A 54 -14.04 -40.85 5.43
C ASN A 54 -13.89 -40.07 6.74
N HIS A 55 -13.09 -38.99 6.73
CA HIS A 55 -12.99 -38.10 7.88
C HIS A 55 -14.31 -37.36 8.15
N ILE A 56 -15.02 -36.95 7.08
CA ILE A 56 -16.31 -36.27 7.19
C ILE A 56 -17.41 -37.18 7.74
N TYR A 57 -17.51 -38.39 7.20
CA TYR A 57 -18.59 -39.32 7.51
C TYR A 57 -18.44 -39.95 8.90
N SER A 58 -17.20 -40.16 9.36
CA SER A 58 -16.95 -40.84 10.64
C SER A 58 -17.27 -39.97 11.87
N ASN A 59 -17.26 -38.63 11.75
CA ASN A 59 -17.45 -37.72 12.90
C ASN A 59 -18.08 -36.37 12.48
N PRO A 60 -19.33 -36.36 12.01
CA PRO A 60 -19.98 -35.14 11.48
C PRO A 60 -20.09 -34.01 12.51
N GLU A 61 -20.24 -34.35 13.80
CA GLU A 61 -20.36 -33.39 14.91
C GLU A 61 -19.06 -32.65 15.25
N LYS A 62 -17.90 -33.23 14.91
CA LYS A 62 -16.57 -32.65 15.18
C LYS A 62 -15.95 -31.99 13.94
N LEU A 63 -16.66 -32.02 12.80
CA LEU A 63 -16.23 -31.41 11.54
C LEU A 63 -16.14 -29.89 11.59
N ILE A 64 -16.84 -29.28 12.54
CA ILE A 64 -16.95 -27.83 12.70
C ILE A 64 -15.59 -27.17 12.92
N ARG A 65 -14.59 -27.92 13.41
CA ARG A 65 -13.22 -27.43 13.64
C ARG A 65 -12.28 -27.56 12.45
N MET A 66 -12.73 -28.13 11.32
CA MET A 66 -12.03 -28.07 10.04
C MET A 66 -12.49 -26.88 9.19
N LYS A 67 -13.06 -25.85 9.85
CA LYS A 67 -13.20 -24.53 9.24
C LYS A 67 -11.78 -24.02 9.00
N LEU A 68 -11.33 -24.14 7.75
CA LEU A 68 -10.14 -23.52 7.18
C LEU A 68 -9.90 -22.20 7.91
N LEU A 69 -8.73 -22.06 8.55
CA LEU A 69 -8.33 -20.94 9.42
C LEU A 69 -9.24 -19.74 9.17
N THR A 70 -10.34 -19.64 9.93
CA THR A 70 -11.19 -18.47 9.82
C THR A 70 -10.41 -17.43 10.59
N PHE A 71 -9.42 -16.83 9.91
CA PHE A 71 -8.91 -15.54 10.32
C PHE A 71 -10.15 -14.74 10.72
N PRO A 72 -10.23 -14.25 11.97
CA PRO A 72 -11.39 -13.50 12.41
C PRO A 72 -11.59 -12.42 11.36
N LEU A 73 -12.71 -12.50 10.62
CA LEU A 73 -13.00 -11.50 9.59
C LEU A 73 -13.01 -10.17 10.36
N PRO A 74 -12.17 -9.20 9.97
CA PRO A 74 -12.13 -7.95 10.70
C PRO A 74 -13.55 -7.39 10.80
N PRO A 75 -13.92 -6.74 11.92
CA PRO A 75 -15.27 -6.20 12.07
C PRO A 75 -15.60 -5.33 10.84
N SER A 76 -16.87 -5.23 10.49
CA SER A 76 -17.31 -4.56 9.25
C SER A 76 -16.78 -3.12 9.13
N GLU A 77 -16.55 -2.47 10.26
CA GLU A 77 -15.91 -1.15 10.38
C GLU A 77 -14.43 -1.16 9.90
N GLU A 78 -13.60 -2.11 10.33
CA GLU A 78 -12.21 -2.24 9.88
C GLU A 78 -12.12 -2.59 8.38
N LEU A 79 -13.02 -3.45 7.89
CA LEU A 79 -13.10 -3.78 6.47
C LEU A 79 -13.48 -2.56 5.62
N MET A 80 -14.39 -1.72 6.11
CA MET A 80 -14.78 -0.49 5.43
C MET A 80 -13.61 0.48 5.36
N VAL A 81 -12.89 0.70 6.47
CA VAL A 81 -11.71 1.57 6.51
C VAL A 81 -10.62 1.07 5.56
N ARG A 82 -10.34 -0.25 5.58
CA ARG A 82 -9.34 -0.85 4.70
C ARG A 82 -9.69 -0.68 3.23
N ARG A 83 -10.95 -0.91 2.86
CA ARG A 83 -11.44 -0.67 1.49
C ARG A 83 -11.28 0.79 1.06
N ILE A 84 -11.53 1.75 1.95
CA ILE A 84 -11.34 3.17 1.66
C ILE A 84 -9.85 3.46 1.47
N MET A 85 -8.99 2.97 2.36
CA MET A 85 -7.54 3.18 2.29
C MET A 85 -6.89 2.53 1.06
N ASP A 86 -7.41 1.38 0.63
CA ASP A 86 -6.92 0.68 -0.56
C ASP A 86 -7.47 1.28 -1.87
N SER A 87 -8.45 2.18 -1.79
CA SER A 87 -9.04 2.78 -2.98
C SER A 87 -8.07 3.76 -3.67
N CYS A 88 -7.97 3.64 -5.01
CA CYS A 88 -7.17 4.55 -5.83
C CYS A 88 -7.47 6.05 -5.63
N PRO A 89 -8.74 6.51 -5.55
CA PRO A 89 -9.01 7.93 -5.33
C PRO A 89 -8.51 8.42 -3.97
N PHE A 90 -8.59 7.57 -2.93
CA PHE A 90 -8.08 7.93 -1.61
C PHE A 90 -6.55 8.00 -1.58
N LYS A 91 -5.86 6.99 -2.14
CA LYS A 91 -4.39 7.00 -2.29
C LYS A 91 -3.92 8.24 -3.05
N ALA A 92 -4.59 8.57 -4.16
CA ALA A 92 -4.28 9.73 -4.98
C ALA A 92 -4.55 11.07 -4.26
N LEU A 93 -5.61 11.16 -3.46
CA LEU A 93 -5.91 12.35 -2.66
C LEU A 93 -4.89 12.55 -1.53
N LEU A 94 -4.50 11.47 -0.86
CA LEU A 94 -3.49 11.51 0.18
C LEU A 94 -2.12 11.92 -0.39
N SER A 95 -1.73 11.37 -1.55
CA SER A 95 -0.49 11.75 -2.22
C SER A 95 -0.53 13.17 -2.79
N CYS A 96 -1.69 13.63 -3.28
CA CYS A 96 -1.93 15.01 -3.68
C CYS A 96 -1.69 15.98 -2.52
N PHE A 97 -2.29 15.70 -1.36
CA PHE A 97 -2.14 16.53 -0.18
C PHE A 97 -0.69 16.51 0.34
N GLY A 98 -0.07 15.34 0.43
CA GLY A 98 1.33 15.20 0.81
C GLY A 98 2.27 15.97 -0.13
N GLY A 99 2.05 15.85 -1.44
CA GLY A 99 2.78 16.60 -2.47
C GLY A 99 2.56 18.11 -2.36
N PHE A 100 1.33 18.56 -2.10
CA PHE A 100 1.01 19.98 -1.93
C PHE A 100 1.77 20.60 -0.75
N VAL A 101 1.77 19.92 0.41
CA VAL A 101 2.48 20.38 1.61
C VAL A 101 3.98 20.43 1.35
N LEU A 102 4.56 19.34 0.82
CA LEU A 102 6.00 19.28 0.52
C LEU A 102 6.42 20.34 -0.50
N GLY A 103 5.64 20.51 -1.57
CA GLY A 103 5.90 21.52 -2.60
C GLY A 103 5.74 22.96 -2.08
N GLY A 104 4.82 23.19 -1.14
CA GLY A 104 4.66 24.49 -0.49
C GLY A 104 5.86 24.85 0.39
N ILE A 105 6.35 23.90 1.20
CA ILE A 105 7.55 24.09 2.01
C ILE A 105 8.77 24.31 1.12
N PHE A 106 8.95 23.47 0.10
CA PHE A 106 10.04 23.58 -0.86
C PHE A 106 10.00 24.93 -1.62
N GLY A 107 8.82 25.36 -2.04
CA GLY A 107 8.66 26.63 -2.73
C GLY A 107 8.90 27.85 -1.86
N LEU A 108 8.54 27.79 -0.57
CA LEU A 108 8.86 28.85 0.39
C LEU A 108 10.37 28.93 0.63
N PHE A 109 11.02 27.78 0.79
CA PHE A 109 12.47 27.69 0.93
C PHE A 109 13.17 28.23 -0.32
N SER A 110 12.76 27.81 -1.52
CA SER A 110 13.32 28.29 -2.79
C SER A 110 13.15 29.80 -2.98
N ALA A 111 11.99 30.36 -2.59
CA ALA A 111 11.77 31.79 -2.66
C ALA A 111 12.58 32.59 -1.64
N SER A 112 13.04 31.96 -0.55
CA SER A 112 13.88 32.59 0.46
C SER A 112 15.36 32.71 0.07
N VAL A 113 15.87 31.75 -0.73
CA VAL A 113 17.28 31.75 -1.18
C VAL A 113 17.51 32.63 -2.40
N ASP A 114 16.54 32.73 -3.32
CA ASP A 114 16.62 33.57 -4.51
C ASP A 114 15.36 34.44 -4.67
N PRO A 115 15.27 35.57 -3.96
CA PRO A 115 14.25 36.58 -4.23
C PRO A 115 14.54 37.18 -5.62
N MET A 116 13.69 36.88 -6.60
CA MET A 116 13.88 37.27 -8.01
C MET A 116 13.60 38.76 -8.28
N SER A 117 13.46 39.55 -7.23
CA SER A 117 13.15 40.98 -7.25
C SER A 117 14.29 41.86 -7.77
N THR A 118 15.40 41.28 -8.26
CA THR A 118 16.55 42.02 -8.81
C THR A 118 16.49 42.22 -10.34
N VAL A 119 15.49 41.69 -11.05
CA VAL A 119 15.44 41.74 -12.53
C VAL A 119 14.83 43.04 -13.08
N HIS A 120 14.08 43.82 -12.29
CA HIS A 120 13.62 45.15 -12.69
C HIS A 120 14.12 46.16 -11.66
N GLY A 121 15.18 46.88 -12.04
CA GLY A 121 15.78 47.91 -11.20
C GLY A 121 14.77 48.98 -10.76
N ALA A 122 15.06 49.54 -9.59
CA ALA A 122 14.39 50.63 -8.89
C ALA A 122 13.26 50.20 -7.92
N GLU A 123 13.48 50.63 -6.66
CA GLU A 123 12.64 50.52 -5.46
C GLU A 123 12.80 49.25 -4.63
N THR A 124 13.13 49.45 -3.35
CA THR A 124 13.11 48.43 -2.30
C THR A 124 11.75 47.73 -2.35
N PRO A 125 11.68 46.43 -2.65
CA PRO A 125 10.39 45.78 -2.82
C PRO A 125 9.64 45.86 -1.49
N THR A 126 8.41 46.36 -1.55
CA THR A 126 7.57 46.45 -0.35
C THR A 126 7.43 45.05 0.23
N THR A 127 7.59 44.86 1.54
CA THR A 127 7.51 43.53 2.20
C THR A 127 6.24 42.76 1.80
N ARG A 128 5.12 43.47 1.58
CA ARG A 128 3.87 42.90 1.06
C ARG A 128 3.98 42.35 -0.37
N GLN A 129 4.76 42.98 -1.25
CA GLN A 129 5.00 42.49 -2.61
C GLN A 129 5.89 41.25 -2.60
N VAL A 130 6.96 41.26 -1.79
CA VAL A 130 7.83 40.08 -1.60
C VAL A 130 7.02 38.91 -1.06
N MET A 131 6.22 39.11 -0.01
CA MET A 131 5.37 38.05 0.55
C MET A 131 4.36 37.51 -0.47
N LYS A 132 3.80 38.37 -1.33
CA LYS A 132 2.87 37.95 -2.38
C LYS A 132 3.58 37.15 -3.48
N GLU A 133 4.79 37.53 -3.86
CA GLU A 133 5.62 36.82 -4.83
C GLU A 133 6.06 35.45 -4.29
N MET A 134 6.54 35.42 -3.04
CA MET A 134 6.89 34.18 -2.32
C MET A 134 5.71 33.23 -2.23
N TYR A 135 4.52 33.74 -1.88
CA TYR A 135 3.30 32.94 -1.82
C TYR A 135 2.91 32.39 -3.20
N SER A 136 2.97 33.21 -4.25
CA SER A 136 2.66 32.80 -5.62
C SER A 136 3.59 31.67 -6.10
N ARG A 137 4.91 31.80 -5.87
CA ARG A 137 5.89 30.75 -6.20
C ARG A 137 5.65 29.48 -5.38
N SER A 138 5.45 29.62 -4.07
CA SER A 138 5.16 28.50 -3.18
C SER A 138 3.92 27.72 -3.62
N LEU A 139 2.85 28.45 -3.99
CA LEU A 139 1.61 27.85 -4.48
C LEU A 139 1.80 27.16 -5.84
N SER A 140 2.63 27.72 -6.72
CA SER A 140 2.98 27.09 -8.01
C SER A 140 3.71 25.76 -7.79
N HIS A 141 4.73 25.75 -6.93
CA HIS A 141 5.45 24.53 -6.57
C HIS A 141 4.54 23.49 -5.90
N ALA A 142 3.72 23.92 -4.93
CA ALA A 142 2.74 23.05 -4.29
C ALA A 142 1.82 22.35 -5.31
N LYS A 143 1.31 23.08 -6.31
CA LYS A 143 0.49 22.50 -7.39
C LYS A 143 1.25 21.49 -8.24
N SER A 144 2.50 21.78 -8.61
CA SER A 144 3.33 20.85 -9.39
C SER A 144 3.61 19.55 -8.64
N PHE A 145 4.00 19.63 -7.36
CA PHE A 145 4.26 18.44 -6.54
C PHE A 145 2.98 17.65 -6.24
N ALA A 146 1.86 18.35 -6.00
CA ALA A 146 0.54 17.71 -5.87
C ALA A 146 0.17 16.93 -7.14
N MET A 147 0.36 17.51 -8.32
CA MET A 147 0.11 16.86 -9.60
C MET A 147 0.98 15.61 -9.78
N ILE A 148 2.29 15.72 -9.53
CA ILE A 148 3.22 14.58 -9.63
C ILE A 148 2.82 13.46 -8.67
N GLY A 149 2.53 13.78 -7.40
CA GLY A 149 2.11 12.80 -6.40
C GLY A 149 0.79 12.11 -6.76
N THR A 150 -0.17 12.85 -7.31
CA THR A 150 -1.46 12.30 -7.77
C THR A 150 -1.25 11.34 -8.95
N LEU A 151 -0.44 11.75 -9.94
CA LEU A 151 -0.16 10.92 -11.12
C LEU A 151 0.60 9.65 -10.74
N PHE A 152 1.58 9.75 -9.85
CA PHE A 152 2.34 8.59 -9.38
C PHE A 152 1.44 7.58 -8.65
N ALA A 153 0.72 8.00 -7.60
CA ALA A 153 -0.16 7.10 -6.85
C ALA A 153 -1.33 6.56 -7.70
N GLY A 154 -1.86 7.37 -8.62
CA GLY A 154 -2.94 6.95 -9.52
C GLY A 154 -2.48 5.89 -10.53
N THR A 155 -1.30 6.09 -11.15
CA THR A 155 -0.75 5.12 -12.11
C THR A 155 -0.30 3.83 -11.44
N GLU A 156 0.31 3.91 -10.26
CA GLU A 156 0.66 2.74 -9.45
C GLU A 156 -0.60 1.94 -9.08
N CYS A 157 -1.65 2.59 -8.57
CA CYS A 157 -2.88 1.91 -8.20
C CYS A 157 -3.60 1.27 -9.40
N ALA A 158 -3.58 1.91 -10.56
CA ALA A 158 -4.13 1.35 -11.79
C ALA A 158 -3.35 0.09 -12.25
N LEU A 159 -2.02 0.12 -12.17
CA LEU A 159 -1.16 -1.02 -12.49
C LEU A 159 -1.35 -2.17 -11.49
N GLU A 160 -1.44 -1.86 -10.21
CA GLU A 160 -1.71 -2.82 -9.14
C GLU A 160 -3.08 -3.48 -9.33
N SER A 161 -4.10 -2.70 -9.67
CA SER A 161 -5.45 -3.21 -9.97
C SER A 161 -5.48 -4.11 -11.22
N CYS A 162 -4.65 -3.83 -12.22
CA CYS A 162 -4.57 -4.64 -13.44
C CYS A 162 -3.76 -5.93 -13.27
N ARG A 163 -2.65 -5.90 -12.52
CA ARG A 163 -1.74 -7.05 -12.35
C ARG A 163 -2.03 -7.88 -11.11
N GLY A 164 -2.73 -7.33 -10.12
CA GLY A 164 -3.01 -7.96 -8.83
C GLY A 164 -1.76 -8.24 -7.99
N LYS A 165 -0.65 -7.54 -8.25
CA LYS A 165 0.63 -7.72 -7.56
C LYS A 165 1.27 -6.37 -7.26
N SER A 166 1.89 -6.23 -6.08
CA SER A 166 2.58 -5.03 -5.60
C SER A 166 4.10 -5.24 -5.54
N ASP A 167 4.75 -5.19 -6.71
CA ASP A 167 6.20 -5.44 -6.85
C ASP A 167 6.95 -4.15 -7.22
N LEU A 168 8.28 -4.15 -7.05
CA LEU A 168 9.17 -3.04 -7.46
C LEU A 168 8.95 -2.60 -8.91
N LEU A 169 8.56 -3.54 -9.79
CA LEU A 169 8.27 -3.27 -11.19
C LEU A 169 7.11 -2.29 -11.39
N ASN A 170 6.10 -2.29 -10.51
CA ASN A 170 5.00 -1.35 -10.60
C ASN A 170 5.48 0.08 -10.30
N SER A 171 6.38 0.23 -9.33
CA SER A 171 7.02 1.51 -8.97
C SER A 171 7.94 2.03 -10.08
N THR A 172 8.71 1.13 -10.72
CA THR A 172 9.54 1.49 -11.89
C THR A 172 8.69 1.93 -13.07
N LEU A 173 7.61 1.19 -13.38
CA LEU A 173 6.76 1.44 -14.53
C LEU A 173 5.90 2.69 -14.35
N SER A 174 5.30 2.88 -13.17
CA SER A 174 4.58 4.12 -12.83
C SER A 174 5.51 5.33 -12.90
N GLY A 175 6.72 5.23 -12.34
CA GLY A 175 7.75 6.26 -12.48
C GLY A 175 8.08 6.59 -13.93
N ALA A 176 8.31 5.57 -14.77
CA ALA A 176 8.58 5.78 -16.20
C ALA A 176 7.41 6.45 -16.94
N ILE A 177 6.17 6.00 -16.68
CA ILE A 177 4.96 6.54 -17.31
C ILE A 177 4.74 8.00 -16.91
N VAL A 178 4.85 8.31 -15.62
CA VAL A 178 4.63 9.67 -15.11
C VAL A 178 5.75 10.60 -15.55
N GLY A 179 7.02 10.20 -15.39
CA GLY A 179 8.17 10.99 -15.81
C GLY A 179 8.21 11.24 -17.31
N GLY A 180 7.93 10.20 -18.11
CA GLY A 180 7.82 10.31 -19.55
C GLY A 180 6.64 11.18 -19.98
N GLY A 181 5.47 11.00 -19.35
CA GLY A 181 4.26 11.77 -19.65
C GLY A 181 4.41 13.27 -19.37
N ILE A 182 5.06 13.65 -18.28
CA ILE A 182 5.35 15.05 -17.96
C ILE A 182 6.40 15.61 -18.92
N GLY A 183 7.46 14.84 -19.21
CA GLY A 183 8.54 15.23 -20.13
C GLY A 183 8.11 15.31 -21.59
N PHE A 184 7.02 14.62 -21.98
CA PHE A 184 6.55 14.56 -23.37
C PHE A 184 6.25 15.94 -23.95
N ARG A 185 5.68 16.86 -23.16
CA ARG A 185 5.40 18.25 -23.61
C ARG A 185 6.65 19.08 -23.84
N ALA A 186 7.79 18.70 -23.27
CA ALA A 186 9.07 19.37 -23.46
C ALA A 186 9.93 18.75 -24.59
N GLY A 187 9.45 17.68 -25.23
CA GLY A 187 10.11 17.01 -26.36
C GLY A 187 10.58 15.58 -26.06
N LEU A 188 11.04 14.87 -27.11
CA LEU A 188 11.41 13.46 -27.01
C LEU A 188 12.60 13.22 -26.06
N GLN A 189 13.60 14.10 -26.09
CA GLN A 189 14.76 14.00 -25.20
C GLN A 189 14.35 14.16 -23.72
N ALA A 190 13.46 15.09 -23.43
CA ALA A 190 12.92 15.30 -22.08
C ALA A 190 12.04 14.13 -21.63
N CYS A 191 11.28 13.51 -22.55
CA CYS A 191 10.52 12.31 -22.27
C CYS A 191 11.42 11.14 -21.83
N ILE A 192 12.47 10.84 -22.60
CA ILE A 192 13.40 9.74 -22.29
C ILE A 192 14.14 10.00 -20.98
N LEU A 193 14.65 11.22 -20.81
CA LEU A 193 15.36 11.60 -19.59
C LEU A 193 14.44 11.59 -18.36
N GLY A 194 13.21 12.09 -18.51
CA GLY A 194 12.19 12.06 -17.46
C GLY A 194 11.78 10.64 -17.08
N ALA A 195 11.54 9.77 -18.07
CA ALA A 195 11.21 8.37 -17.83
C ALA A 195 12.35 7.63 -17.12
N ALA A 196 13.60 7.86 -17.53
CA ALA A 196 14.76 7.26 -16.89
C ALA A 196 14.94 7.78 -15.45
N GLY A 197 14.88 9.10 -15.24
CA GLY A 197 15.05 9.71 -13.92
C GLY A 197 13.98 9.26 -12.91
N PHE A 198 12.70 9.35 -13.30
CA PHE A 198 11.60 8.97 -12.42
C PHE A 198 11.54 7.46 -12.18
N SER A 199 11.87 6.62 -13.16
CA SER A 199 11.89 5.16 -12.96
C SER A 199 12.98 4.75 -11.97
N ILE A 200 14.19 5.30 -12.09
CA ILE A 200 15.30 5.04 -11.16
C ILE A 200 14.95 5.56 -9.77
N PHE A 201 14.50 6.82 -9.66
CA PHE A 201 14.16 7.43 -8.37
C PHE A 201 13.06 6.64 -7.64
N SER A 202 11.97 6.31 -8.32
CA SER A 202 10.85 5.59 -7.72
C SER A 202 11.26 4.18 -7.29
N THR A 203 12.06 3.50 -8.11
CA THR A 203 12.60 2.16 -7.77
C THR A 203 13.52 2.22 -6.56
N ALA A 204 14.38 3.23 -6.47
CA ALA A 204 15.31 3.39 -5.35
C ALA A 204 14.57 3.63 -4.03
N ILE A 205 13.54 4.47 -4.04
CA ILE A 205 12.71 4.76 -2.86
C ILE A 205 11.94 3.50 -2.43
N ASP A 206 11.27 2.81 -3.35
CA ASP A 206 10.51 1.59 -3.02
C ASP A 206 11.46 0.47 -2.53
N TYR A 207 12.63 0.31 -3.17
CA TYR A 207 13.66 -0.61 -2.71
C TYR A 207 14.13 -0.29 -1.29
N TYR A 208 14.39 0.98 -0.99
CA TYR A 208 14.82 1.42 0.33
C TYR A 208 13.79 1.10 1.42
N PHE A 209 12.50 1.43 1.18
CA PHE A 209 11.44 1.15 2.16
C PHE A 209 11.21 -0.35 2.38
N ARG A 210 11.33 -1.17 1.33
CA ARG A 210 11.17 -2.63 1.45
C ARG A 210 12.32 -3.33 2.19
N HIS A 211 13.53 -2.78 2.18
CA HIS A 211 14.70 -3.39 2.84
C HIS A 211 14.94 -2.86 4.26
N ARG A 212 14.34 -1.72 4.61
CA ARG A 212 14.46 -1.10 5.94
C ARG A 212 13.42 -1.61 6.95
N ASN A 213 12.40 -2.32 6.51
CA ASN A 213 11.31 -2.85 7.32
C ASN A 213 11.32 -4.39 7.30
#